data_AF-A0A1C5DJU9-F1
#
_entry.id   AF-A0A1C5DJU9-F1
#
_cell.length_a   1.000
_cell.length_b   1.000
_cell.length_c   1.000
_cell.angle_alpha   90.00
_cell.angle_beta   90.00
_cell.angle_gamma   90.00
#
_symmetry.space_group_name_H-M   'P 1'
#
loop_
_entity.id
_entity.type
_entity.pdbx_description
1 polymer ?
#
loop_
_entity_poly.entity_id
_entity_poly.type
_entity_poly.pdbx_seq_one_letter_code
_entity_poly.pdbx_strand_id
1 'polypeptide(L)'
;MRGVLTGFAVIAVVIGVGYLMGRRGHLGENGREVLTRLAFHVATPALLFTTLAQAELSAVLSSRLLVTALSTAVAAGAFVA
;
A
#
# COMPACT_ATOMS: atom_id res chain seq x y z
N MET A 1 1.24 -21.46 -0.55
CA MET A 1 0.49 -21.52 0.73
C MET A 1 1.15 -20.75 1.88
N ARG A 2 2.48 -20.82 2.09
CA ARG A 2 3.18 -20.03 3.14
C ARG A 2 2.84 -18.54 3.13
N GLY A 3 2.82 -17.88 1.97
CA GLY A 3 2.49 -16.45 1.88
C GLY A 3 1.08 -16.09 2.38
N VAL A 4 0.11 -17.02 2.27
CA VAL A 4 -1.24 -16.83 2.80
C VAL A 4 -1.22 -16.86 4.32
N LEU A 5 -0.53 -17.84 4.92
CA LEU A 5 -0.34 -17.87 6.38
C LEU A 5 0.34 -16.59 6.89
N THR A 6 1.34 -16.07 6.16
CA THR A 6 2.00 -14.83 6.54
C THR A 6 1.04 -13.64 6.54
N GLY A 7 0.21 -13.50 5.50
CA GLY A 7 -0.80 -12.43 5.43
C GLY A 7 -1.83 -12.52 6.56
N PHE A 8 -2.37 -13.73 6.80
CA PHE A 8 -3.31 -13.96 7.90
C PHE A 8 -2.70 -13.73 9.28
N ALA A 9 -1.45 -14.15 9.50
CA ALA A 9 -0.75 -13.94 10.76
C ALA A 9 -0.56 -12.44 11.05
N VAL A 10 -0.20 -11.64 10.03
CA VAL A 10 -0.07 -10.18 10.19
C VAL A 10 -1.40 -9.55 10.60
N ILE A 11 -2.50 -9.88 9.91
CA ILE A 11 -3.84 -9.36 10.24
C ILE A 11 -4.25 -9.77 11.66
N ALA A 12 -4.06 -11.04 12.02
CA ALA A 12 -4.39 -11.56 13.35
C ALA A 12 -3.62 -10.84 14.47
N VAL A 13 -2.32 -10.57 14.26
CA VAL A 13 -1.50 -9.82 15.22
C VAL A 13 -2.00 -8.38 15.36
N VAL A 14 -2.29 -7.69 14.25
CA VAL A 14 -2.81 -6.31 14.27
C VAL A 14 -4.15 -6.23 15.02
N ILE A 15 -5.07 -7.15 14.74
CA ILE A 15 -6.35 -7.24 15.45
C ILE A 15 -6.13 -7.50 16.95
N GLY A 16 -5.22 -8.43 17.29
CA GLY A 16 -4.89 -8.75 18.68
C GLY A 16 -4.36 -7.56 19.46
N VAL A 17 -3.45 -6.78 18.86
CA VAL A 17 -2.93 -5.54 19.46
C VAL A 17 -4.05 -4.52 19.66
N GLY A 18 -4.89 -4.28 18.64
CA GLY A 18 -6.03 -3.36 18.74
C GLY A 18 -7.03 -3.75 19.84
N TYR A 19 -7.35 -5.03 19.95
CA TYR A 19 -8.20 -5.57 21.00
C TYR A 19 -7.60 -5.35 22.39
N LEU A 20 -6.29 -5.60 22.56
CA LEU A 20 -5.61 -5.40 23.84
C LEU A 20 -5.58 -3.92 24.25
N MET A 21 -5.36 -3.03 23.28
CA MET A 21 -5.40 -1.58 23.47
C MET A 21 -6.79 -1.11 23.93
N GLY A 22 -7.85 -1.61 23.29
CA GLY A 22 -9.23 -1.32 23.67
C GLY A 22 -9.61 -1.89 25.05
N ARG A 23 -9.20 -3.14 25.33
CA ARG A 23 -9.49 -3.82 26.60
C ARG A 23 -8.81 -3.15 27.80
N ARG A 24 -7.62 -2.57 27.63
CA ARG A 24 -6.93 -1.84 28.70
C ARG A 24 -7.46 -0.42 28.93
N GLY A 25 -8.40 0.06 28.11
CA GLY A 25 -9.00 1.39 28.29
C GLY A 25 -8.04 2.56 28.04
N HIS A 26 -6.84 2.32 27.48
CA HIS A 26 -5.84 3.36 27.19
C HIS A 26 -6.34 4.45 26.22
N LEU A 27 -7.43 4.14 25.51
CA LEU A 27 -8.03 4.98 24.51
C LEU A 27 -9.04 6.00 25.08
N GLY A 28 -9.51 5.81 26.31
CA GLY A 28 -10.60 6.60 26.90
C GLY A 28 -11.94 6.45 26.17
N GLU A 29 -12.97 7.17 26.64
CA GLU A 29 -14.34 7.12 26.11
C GLU A 29 -14.41 7.39 24.59
N ASN A 30 -13.58 8.32 24.11
CA ASN A 30 -13.56 8.80 22.73
C ASN A 30 -12.50 8.12 21.85
N GLY A 31 -11.72 7.17 22.36
CA GLY A 31 -10.56 6.67 21.62
C GLY A 31 -10.90 5.94 20.33
N ARG A 32 -12.09 5.31 20.25
CA ARG A 32 -12.59 4.75 18.97
C ARG A 32 -12.80 5.84 17.93
N GLU A 33 -13.35 6.98 18.33
CA GLU A 33 -13.58 8.11 17.45
C GLU A 33 -12.24 8.75 17.02
N VAL A 34 -11.30 8.93 17.94
CA VAL A 34 -9.97 9.46 17.64
C VAL A 34 -9.21 8.54 16.67
N LEU A 35 -9.20 7.22 16.91
CA LEU A 35 -8.57 6.27 16.00
C LEU A 35 -9.23 6.27 14.61
N THR A 36 -10.56 6.37 14.57
CA THR A 36 -11.32 6.44 13.30
C THR A 36 -10.92 7.71 12.55
N ARG A 37 -10.93 8.87 13.21
CA ARG A 37 -10.52 10.14 12.59
C ARG A 37 -9.07 10.08 12.11
N LEU A 38 -8.14 9.56 12.90
CA LEU A 38 -6.74 9.39 12.51
C LEU A 38 -6.59 8.46 11.30
N ALA A 39 -7.25 7.30 11.31
CA ALA A 39 -7.20 6.36 10.20
C ALA A 39 -7.73 7.00 8.90
N PHE A 40 -8.90 7.62 8.96
CA PHE A 40 -9.53 8.15 7.75
C PHE A 40 -8.91 9.47 7.26
N HIS A 41 -8.60 10.40 8.17
CA HIS A 41 -8.12 11.74 7.77
C HIS A 41 -6.60 11.83 7.63
N VAL A 42 -5.83 10.99 8.31
CA VAL A 42 -4.36 11.06 8.29
C VAL A 42 -3.76 9.84 7.60
N ALA A 43 -4.17 8.63 7.99
CA ALA A 43 -3.59 7.42 7.43
C ALA A 43 -3.99 7.21 5.96
N THR A 44 -5.21 7.55 5.54
CA THR A 44 -5.60 7.45 4.11
C THR A 44 -4.75 8.36 3.20
N PRO A 45 -4.63 9.68 3.45
CA PRO A 45 -3.77 10.51 2.62
C PRO A 45 -2.29 10.12 2.78
N ALA A 46 -1.83 9.71 3.98
CA ALA A 46 -0.48 9.21 4.15
C ALA A 46 -0.24 7.92 3.36
N LEU A 47 -1.22 7.02 3.28
CA LEU A 47 -1.17 5.83 2.44
C LEU A 47 -1.13 6.22 0.96
N LEU A 48 -1.93 7.18 0.51
CA LEU A 48 -1.86 7.69 -0.86
C LEU A 48 -0.50 8.34 -1.16
N PHE A 49 0.04 9.16 -0.25
CA PHE A 49 1.35 9.76 -0.41
C PHE A 49 2.48 8.72 -0.37
N THR A 50 2.41 7.75 0.53
CA THR A 50 3.40 6.68 0.60
C THR A 50 3.30 5.73 -0.58
N THR A 51 2.10 5.41 -1.09
CA THR A 51 1.97 4.63 -2.32
C THR A 51 2.44 5.40 -3.54
N LEU A 52 2.23 6.72 -3.61
CA LEU A 52 2.77 7.58 -4.67
C LEU A 52 4.28 7.82 -4.54
N ALA A 53 4.82 7.92 -3.32
CA ALA A 53 6.25 8.09 -3.08
C ALA A 53 7.04 6.78 -3.20
N GLN A 54 6.42 5.65 -2.86
CA GLN A 54 6.90 4.30 -3.13
C GLN A 54 6.52 3.82 -4.54
N ALA A 55 5.72 4.59 -5.30
CA ALA A 55 5.62 4.41 -6.74
C ALA A 55 7.00 4.78 -7.29
N GLU A 56 7.87 3.77 -7.32
CA GLU A 56 9.25 3.91 -7.68
C GLU A 56 9.33 4.51 -9.08
N LEU A 57 9.86 5.72 -9.17
CA LEU A 57 10.38 6.23 -10.43
C LEU A 57 11.45 5.25 -11.00
N SER A 58 12.10 4.44 -10.14
CA SER A 58 13.00 3.34 -10.50
C SER A 58 12.31 2.09 -11.06
N ALA A 59 11.03 1.81 -10.75
CA ALA A 59 10.24 0.77 -11.40
C ALA A 59 9.72 1.24 -12.77
N VAL A 60 9.48 2.54 -12.91
CA VAL A 60 9.23 3.21 -14.19
C VAL A 60 10.53 3.33 -15.01
N LEU A 61 11.73 3.31 -14.43
CA LEU A 61 13.02 3.27 -15.16
C LEU A 61 13.69 1.89 -15.13
N SER A 62 12.96 0.83 -14.80
CA SER A 62 13.50 -0.54 -14.80
C SER A 62 13.42 -1.19 -16.19
N SER A 63 14.11 -2.31 -16.38
CA SER A 63 14.15 -3.13 -17.61
C SER A 63 12.78 -3.30 -18.31
N ARG A 64 11.68 -3.33 -17.54
CA ARG A 64 10.31 -3.33 -18.07
C ARG A 64 9.97 -2.11 -18.93
N LEU A 65 10.33 -0.89 -18.54
CA LEU A 65 10.03 0.30 -19.35
C LEU A 65 10.85 0.36 -20.64
N LEU A 66 12.10 -0.13 -20.60
CA LEU A 66 12.94 -0.32 -21.78
C LEU A 66 12.30 -1.32 -22.77
N VAL A 67 11.78 -2.45 -22.26
CA VAL A 67 11.06 -3.44 -23.07
C VAL A 67 9.80 -2.82 -23.68
N THR A 68 9.01 -2.07 -22.91
CA THR A 68 7.78 -1.41 -23.41
C THR A 68 8.09 -0.31 -24.43
N ALA A 69 9.14 0.47 -24.22
CA ALA A 69 9.55 1.52 -25.14
C ALA A 69 10.05 0.96 -26.47
N LEU A 70 10.88 -0.10 -26.42
CA LEU A 70 11.37 -0.79 -27.62
C LEU A 70 10.22 -1.46 -28.39
N SER A 71 9.33 -2.17 -27.72
CA SER A 71 8.18 -2.80 -28.38
C SER A 71 7.26 -1.76 -29.02
N THR A 72 7.02 -0.64 -28.35
CA THR A 72 6.24 0.48 -28.91
C THR A 72 6.94 1.11 -30.12
N ALA A 73 8.25 1.34 -30.06
CA ALA A 73 9.02 1.91 -31.17
C ALA A 73 9.05 0.97 -32.39
N VAL A 74 9.21 -0.34 -32.17
CA VAL A 74 9.13 -1.35 -33.24
C VAL A 74 7.74 -1.38 -33.85
N ALA A 75 6.68 -1.38 -33.04
CA ALA A 75 5.31 -1.36 -33.54
C ALA A 75 5.01 -0.08 -34.34
N ALA A 76 5.45 1.08 -33.84
CA ALA A 76 5.29 2.35 -34.55
C ALA A 76 6.08 2.39 -35.86
N GLY A 77 7.33 1.90 -35.86
CA GLY A 77 8.16 1.80 -37.06
C GLY A 77 7.59 0.85 -38.11
N ALA A 78 7.05 -0.30 -37.68
CA ALA A 78 6.39 -1.26 -38.57
C ALA A 78 5.05 -0.74 -39.11
N PHE A 79 4.38 0.18 -38.41
CA PHE A 79 3.16 0.82 -38.90
C PHE A 79 3.43 1.91 -39.95
N VAL A 80 4.57 2.60 -39.84
CA VAL A 80 4.96 3.69 -40.76
C VAL A 80 5.66 3.16 -42.02
N ALA A 81 6.30 1.99 -41.95
CA ALA A 81 6.91 1.30 -43.09
C ALA A 81 5.87 0.58 -43.96
#